data_AF-A0A2G2XX68-F1
#
_entry.id   AF-A0A2G2XX68-F1
#
_cell.length_a   1.000
_cell.length_b   1.000
_cell.length_c   1.000
_cell.angle_alpha   90.00
_cell.angle_beta   90.00
_cell.angle_gamma   90.00
#
_symmetry.space_group_name_H-M   'P 1'
#
loop_
_entity.id
_entity.type
_entity.pdbx_description
1 polymer ?
#
loop_
_entity_poly.entity_id
_entity_poly.type
_entity_poly.pdbx_seq_one_letter_code
_entity_poly.pdbx_strand_id
1 'polypeptide(L)'
;MMVKCDPRHGKYMACCLMYRGDVVPKDVNAVVPTIKTKRTIQFVDWCPTGFKCGINYQPPTVVPGGDLAKVQRAVCILCVLLGKLCCQWSHRYLN
;
A
#
# COMPACT_ATOMS: atom_id res chain seq x y z
N MET A 1 -8.12 8.10 -6.68
CA MET A 1 -9.28 7.35 -7.18
C MET A 1 -9.00 5.87 -6.99
N MET A 2 -9.93 5.13 -6.38
CA MET A 2 -9.83 3.67 -6.33
C MET A 2 -10.49 3.09 -7.58
N VAL A 3 -9.81 2.19 -8.26
CA VAL A 3 -10.29 1.62 -9.53
C VAL A 3 -10.55 0.15 -9.32
N LYS A 4 -11.71 -0.32 -9.79
CA LYS A 4 -11.98 -1.76 -9.88
C LYS A 4 -11.11 -2.33 -11.01
N CYS A 5 -10.00 -2.94 -10.66
CA CYS A 5 -9.12 -3.65 -11.60
C CYS A 5 -8.68 -4.98 -10.99
N ASP A 6 -8.47 -5.98 -11.84
CA ASP A 6 -7.78 -7.20 -11.41
C ASP A 6 -6.26 -6.97 -11.48
N PRO A 7 -5.55 -6.93 -10.34
CA PRO A 7 -4.11 -6.67 -10.30
C PRO A 7 -3.27 -7.80 -10.92
N ARG A 8 -3.84 -8.98 -11.18
CA ARG A 8 -3.13 -10.11 -11.80
C ARG A 8 -2.95 -9.95 -13.31
N HIS A 9 -3.83 -9.16 -13.94
CA HIS A 9 -3.85 -8.96 -15.39
C HIS A 9 -3.06 -7.72 -15.83
N GLY A 10 -2.17 -7.20 -14.99
CA GLY A 10 -1.34 -6.03 -15.30
C GLY A 10 0.02 -6.06 -14.62
N LYS A 11 0.98 -5.33 -15.20
CA LYS A 11 2.29 -5.08 -14.57
C LYS A 11 2.27 -3.73 -13.85
N TYR A 12 2.85 -3.70 -12.66
CA TYR A 12 3.06 -2.51 -11.85
C TYR A 12 4.26 -1.71 -12.37
N MET A 13 4.07 -0.43 -12.62
CA MET A 13 5.14 0.50 -12.97
C MET A 13 5.80 1.07 -11.72
N ALA A 14 4.99 1.46 -10.72
CA ALA A 14 5.46 1.97 -9.44
C ALA A 14 4.43 1.67 -8.34
N CYS A 15 4.90 1.46 -7.12
CA CYS A 15 4.07 1.23 -5.94
C CYS A 15 4.62 2.02 -4.74
N CYS A 16 3.75 2.73 -4.03
CA CYS A 16 4.09 3.53 -2.86
C CYS A 16 3.23 3.08 -1.67
N LEU A 17 3.86 2.72 -0.55
CA LEU A 17 3.24 2.36 0.71
C LEU A 17 3.32 3.56 1.66
N MET A 18 2.18 4.18 1.95
CA MET A 18 2.07 5.33 2.84
C MET A 18 1.42 4.89 4.17
N TYR A 19 2.26 4.71 5.18
CA TYR A 19 1.86 4.31 6.52
C TYR A 19 1.47 5.52 7.37
N ARG A 20 0.49 5.34 8.26
CA ARG A 20 0.05 6.34 9.21
C ARG A 20 -0.23 5.72 10.59
N GLY A 21 0.22 6.38 11.66
CA GLY A 21 0.06 5.93 13.04
C GLY A 21 1.30 5.24 13.62
N ASP A 22 1.09 4.37 14.61
CA ASP A 22 2.17 3.66 15.30
C ASP A 22 2.74 2.54 14.42
N VAL A 23 3.75 2.89 13.62
CA VAL A 23 4.41 2.01 12.67
C VAL A 23 5.92 2.15 12.82
N VAL A 24 6.57 1.04 13.14
CA VAL A 24 8.03 0.98 13.28
C VAL A 24 8.66 0.77 11.90
N PRO A 25 9.67 1.55 11.48
CA PRO A 25 10.33 1.38 10.18
C PRO A 25 10.91 -0.02 9.93
N LYS A 26 11.30 -0.70 11.01
CA LYS A 26 11.77 -2.10 10.97
C LYS A 26 10.71 -3.03 10.38
N ASP A 27 9.46 -2.89 10.79
CA ASP A 27 8.36 -3.74 10.35
C ASP A 27 8.05 -3.49 8.87
N VAL A 28 8.12 -2.23 8.44
CA VAL A 28 7.97 -1.87 7.02
C VAL A 28 9.04 -2.55 6.17
N ASN A 29 10.30 -2.49 6.60
CA ASN A 29 11.41 -3.14 5.88
C ASN A 29 11.29 -4.67 5.85
N ALA A 30 10.70 -5.28 6.88
CA ALA A 30 10.45 -6.72 6.92
C ALA A 30 9.31 -7.14 5.97
N VAL A 31 8.28 -6.31 5.79
CA VAL A 31 7.11 -6.63 4.95
C VAL A 31 7.40 -6.47 3.45
N VAL A 32 8.23 -5.51 3.04
CA VAL A 32 8.59 -5.28 1.62
C VAL A 32 9.07 -6.55 0.89
N PRO A 33 10.03 -7.34 1.39
CA PRO A 33 10.45 -8.57 0.72
C PRO A 33 9.33 -9.62 0.68
N THR A 34 8.51 -9.72 1.73
CA THR A 34 7.36 -10.63 1.77
C THR A 34 6.29 -10.26 0.72
N ILE A 35 6.11 -8.97 0.43
CA ILE A 35 5.22 -8.52 -0.63
C ILE A 35 5.81 -8.86 -2.01
N LYS A 36 7.13 -8.74 -2.18
CA LYS A 36 7.83 -9.05 -3.44
C LYS A 36 7.75 -10.53 -3.82
N THR A 37 7.76 -11.44 -2.85
CA THR A 37 7.68 -12.88 -3.13
C THR A 37 6.27 -13.34 -3.51
N LYS A 38 5.24 -12.51 -3.29
CA LYS A 38 3.86 -12.84 -3.68
C LYS A 38 3.69 -12.67 -5.19
N ARG A 39 3.35 -13.78 -5.87
CA ARG A 39 3.13 -13.86 -7.33
C ARG A 39 2.02 -12.93 -7.87
N THR A 40 1.26 -12.27 -7.00
CA THR A 40 0.17 -11.35 -7.34
C THR A 40 0.65 -9.95 -7.72
N ILE A 41 1.89 -9.58 -7.43
CA ILE A 41 2.45 -8.26 -7.76
C ILE A 41 3.64 -8.48 -8.68
N GLN A 42 3.45 -8.15 -9.96
CA GLN A 42 4.50 -8.24 -10.97
C GLN A 42 4.86 -6.84 -11.45
N PHE A 43 6.12 -6.44 -11.30
CA PHE A 43 6.58 -5.16 -11.82
C PHE A 43 6.99 -5.26 -13.28
N VAL A 44 7.03 -4.10 -13.95
CA VAL A 44 7.65 -3.95 -15.27
C VAL A 44 9.15 -4.24 -15.20
N ASP A 45 9.71 -4.76 -16.29
CA ASP A 45 11.07 -5.32 -16.30
C ASP A 45 12.16 -4.26 -16.05
N TRP A 46 11.85 -2.98 -16.30
CA TRP A 46 12.72 -1.83 -16.01
C TRP A 46 12.55 -1.24 -14.59
N CYS A 47 11.63 -1.77 -13.77
CA CYS A 47 11.41 -1.33 -12.38
C CYS A 47 11.38 -2.52 -11.38
N PRO A 48 12.50 -3.23 -11.20
CA PRO A 48 12.53 -4.46 -10.39
C PRO A 48 12.28 -4.23 -8.88
N THR A 49 12.40 -3.00 -8.39
CA THR A 49 12.31 -2.64 -6.95
C THR A 49 11.47 -1.39 -6.70
N GLY A 50 10.40 -1.20 -7.47
CA GLY A 50 9.55 0.00 -7.46
C GLY A 50 8.67 0.24 -6.22
N PHE A 51 9.15 -0.05 -5.00
CA PHE A 51 8.45 0.26 -3.76
C PHE A 51 9.06 1.49 -3.07
N LYS A 52 8.25 2.55 -2.93
CA LYS A 52 8.57 3.69 -2.06
C LYS A 52 7.75 3.58 -0.77
N CYS A 53 8.39 3.72 0.38
CA CYS A 53 7.69 3.71 1.67
C CYS A 53 7.76 5.09 2.32
N GLY A 54 6.64 5.55 2.88
CA GLY A 54 6.56 6.76 3.70
C GLY A 54 5.81 6.47 4.99
N ILE A 55 6.23 7.07 6.11
CA ILE A 55 5.62 6.86 7.42
C ILE A 55 5.25 8.22 8.00
N ASN A 56 3.99 8.35 8.43
CA ASN A 56 3.51 9.47 9.21
C ASN A 56 3.11 8.98 10.61
N TYR A 57 3.79 9.43 11.65
CA TYR A 57 3.54 8.96 13.02
C TYR A 57 2.22 9.46 13.64
N GLN A 58 1.57 10.45 13.04
CA GLN A 58 0.26 10.90 13.53
C GLN A 58 -0.80 9.83 13.28
N PRO A 59 -1.62 9.45 14.29
CA PRO A 59 -2.66 8.45 14.10
C PRO A 59 -3.71 8.90 13.07
N PRO A 60 -4.38 7.95 12.39
CA PRO A 60 -5.53 8.27 11.54
C PRO A 60 -6.66 8.90 12.37
N THR A 61 -7.22 9.99 11.87
CA THR A 61 -8.40 10.62 12.47
C THR A 61 -9.66 10.07 11.84
N VAL A 62 -10.72 9.94 12.65
CA VAL A 62 -12.06 9.58 12.18
C VAL A 62 -12.99 10.77 12.35
N VAL A 63 -13.94 10.91 11.45
CA VAL A 63 -14.98 11.95 11.56
C VAL A 63 -16.02 11.47 12.58
N PRO A 64 -16.42 12.31 13.56
CA PRO A 64 -17.52 11.99 14.47
C PRO A 64 -18.80 11.66 13.69
N GLY A 65 -19.41 10.50 13.96
CA GLY A 65 -20.60 10.02 13.23
C GLY A 65 -20.32 9.33 11.89
N GLY A 66 -19.05 9.12 11.52
CA GLY A 66 -18.69 8.33 10.34
C GLY A 66 -18.63 6.83 10.61
N ASP A 67 -18.67 6.03 9.54
CA ASP A 67 -18.71 4.56 9.60
C ASP A 67 -17.36 3.88 9.89
N LEU A 68 -16.29 4.66 10.07
CA LEU A 68 -14.93 4.13 10.26
C LEU A 68 -14.56 4.09 11.74
N ALA A 69 -14.14 2.90 12.20
CA ALA A 69 -13.62 2.71 13.55
C ALA A 69 -12.28 3.43 13.74
N LYS A 70 -12.00 3.89 14.97
CA LYS A 70 -10.68 4.42 15.34
C LYS A 70 -9.64 3.29 15.25
N VAL A 71 -8.54 3.57 14.58
CA VAL A 71 -7.45 2.61 14.35
C VAL A 71 -6.12 3.23 14.75
N GLN A 72 -5.23 2.42 15.33
CA GLN A 72 -3.89 2.86 15.76
C GLN A 72 -2.92 3.02 14.57
N ARG A 73 -3.18 2.28 13.48
CA ARG A 73 -2.36 2.27 12.27
C ARG A 73 -3.21 2.05 11.03
N ALA A 74 -2.81 2.68 9.93
CA ALA A 74 -3.39 2.49 8.62
C ALA A 74 -2.30 2.55 7.54
N VAL A 75 -2.56 1.93 6.39
CA VAL A 75 -1.67 2.01 5.22
C VAL A 75 -2.47 2.28 3.96
N CYS A 76 -1.99 3.21 3.14
CA CYS A 76 -2.52 3.50 1.82
C CYS A 76 -1.51 3.05 0.77
N ILE A 77 -1.98 2.30 -0.23
CA ILE A 77 -1.14 1.89 -1.36
C ILE A 77 -1.52 2.71 -2.58
N LEU A 78 -0.56 3.46 -3.10
CA LEU A 78 -0.67 4.14 -4.38
C LEU A 78 0.13 3.35 -5.40
N CYS A 79 -0.50 2.90 -6.48
CA CYS A 79 0.22 2.20 -7.53
C CYS A 79 -0.20 2.68 -8.93
N VAL A 80 0.77 2.63 -9.83
CA VAL A 80 0.57 2.90 -11.25
C VAL A 80 0.65 1.57 -11.96
N LEU A 81 -0.47 1.12 -12.52
CA LEU A 81 -0.50 0.01 -13.47
C LEU A 81 -0.36 0.60 -14.87
N LEU A 82 0.29 -0.10 -15.78
CA LEU A 82 0.31 0.29 -17.19
C LEU A 82 -1.15 0.49 -17.67
N GLY A 83 -1.53 1.74 -17.95
CA GLY A 83 -2.87 2.13 -18.41
C GLY A 83 -3.93 2.45 -17.33
N LYS A 84 -3.65 2.32 -16.02
CA LYS A 84 -4.62 2.64 -14.94
C LYS A 84 -3.93 3.14 -13.66
N LEU A 85 -4.38 4.28 -13.12
CA LEU A 85 -4.02 4.71 -11.76
C LEU A 85 -4.90 3.94 -10.76
N CYS A 86 -4.33 3.03 -9.96
CA CYS A 86 -5.08 2.29 -8.95
C CYS A 86 -4.61 2.69 -7.55
N CYS A 87 -5.49 3.32 -6.76
CA CYS A 87 -5.31 3.37 -5.31
C CYS A 87 -5.97 2.12 -4.71
N GLN A 88 -5.19 1.25 -4.09
CA GLN A 88 -5.70 0.11 -3.34
C GLN A 88 -5.58 0.44 -1.85
N TRP A 89 -6.69 0.61 -1.14
CA TRP A 89 -6.68 0.63 0.32
C TRP A 89 -6.45 -0.80 0.82
N SER A 90 -5.29 -1.09 1.41
CA SER A 90 -5.05 -2.40 2.01
C SER A 90 -4.99 -2.25 3.52
N HIS A 91 -6.09 -2.56 4.20
CA HIS A 91 -6.16 -2.59 5.66
C HIS A 91 -5.52 -3.85 6.30
N ARG A 92 -4.69 -4.60 5.55
CA ARG A 92 -4.40 -6.01 5.87
C ARG A 92 -2.95 -6.44 5.65
N TYR A 93 -1.97 -5.66 6.14
CA TYR A 93 -0.55 -6.05 6.13
C TYR A 93 0.24 -5.67 7.39
N LEU A 94 -0.43 -5.41 8.52
CA LEU A 94 0.21 -5.23 9.83
C LEU A 94 -0.55 -6.02 10.89
N ASN A 95 -0.56 -7.35 10.79
CA ASN A 95 -0.80 -8.26 11.90
C ASN A 95 0.23 -9.38 11.82
#